data_AF-A0A2Z6S5N4-F1
#
_entry.id   AF-A0A2Z6S5N4-F1
#
_cell.length_a   1.000
_cell.length_b   1.000
_cell.length_c   1.000
_cell.angle_alpha   90.00
_cell.angle_beta   90.00
_cell.angle_gamma   90.00
#
_symmetry.space_group_name_H-M   'P 1'
#
loop_
_entity.id
_entity.type
_entity.pdbx_description
1 polymer ?
#
loop_
_entity_poly.entity_id
_entity_poly.type
_entity_poly.pdbx_seq_one_letter_code
_entity_poly.pdbx_strand_id
1 'polypeptide(L)'
;MSNIVCQIKIISIDSINIQDDHNMSLKLVSVNLNLKDKLSKVREKLEQNSKVRMNDTLSFANKINNNNTGGSSLAEIAREDEEKIILEDIIDEKNNVLYLKSEPDLRYFNDKLKLEYGRSVTLEKANKKAFKIIDCEMSKIIDGYENSTIQIDLEEDKTIKNDFLLIADVDIPNFSKLGVSIKNSNLQNSNVVTNLTYNVIEYNKMTLKFKLEPTKEFIEAAKDVINSKDSRKLQDIINDFGQFIPKEVILGGRAYFIARENFEGNSGEHSTNISGQASNIKVEKKSSKSLNKKNSSKYQSFKLFGGKEVCSNNFNESEWIESLNDYKYWSCIKFKEPVSIFQFLPEDLRKQILILIGKKILYTNIEDYTYYLSEPGMHQVLKLRVECIYATTYI
;
A
#
# COMPACT_ATOMS: atom_id res chain seq x y z
N MET A 1 11.81 5.50 -49.51
CA MET A 1 10.99 5.60 -48.28
C MET A 1 11.64 6.64 -47.40
N SER A 2 10.93 7.73 -47.11
CA SER A 2 11.47 8.88 -46.38
C SER A 2 11.28 8.65 -44.88
N ASN A 3 12.33 8.17 -44.19
CA ASN A 3 12.33 8.09 -42.74
C ASN A 3 12.54 9.50 -42.17
N ILE A 4 11.75 9.88 -41.17
CA ILE A 4 11.87 11.16 -40.45
C ILE A 4 12.17 10.88 -38.98
N VAL A 5 12.95 11.78 -38.38
CA VAL A 5 13.14 11.82 -36.93
C VAL A 5 11.87 12.39 -36.31
N CYS A 6 11.06 11.54 -35.69
CA CYS A 6 9.87 11.96 -34.96
C CYS A 6 10.21 12.16 -33.48
N GLN A 7 9.67 13.21 -32.87
CA GLN A 7 9.69 13.37 -31.42
C GLN A 7 8.46 12.69 -30.82
N ILE A 8 8.66 11.76 -29.90
CA ILE A 8 7.56 11.09 -29.20
C ILE A 8 7.31 11.82 -27.89
N LYS A 9 6.07 12.27 -27.71
CA LYS A 9 5.58 12.94 -26.50
C LYS A 9 4.56 12.04 -25.82
N ILE A 10 4.92 11.52 -24.65
CA ILE A 10 4.05 10.68 -23.83
C ILE A 10 3.31 11.58 -22.83
N ILE A 11 1.98 11.45 -22.79
CA ILE A 11 1.07 12.30 -22.00
C ILE A 11 0.23 11.38 -21.11
N SER A 12 0.22 11.68 -19.80
CA SER A 12 -0.63 10.99 -18.83
C SER A 12 -1.99 11.70 -18.72
N ILE A 13 -3.05 10.92 -18.49
CA ILE A 13 -4.47 11.32 -18.46
C ILE A 13 -4.78 12.56 -17.62
N ASP A 14 -3.99 12.89 -16.59
CA ASP A 14 -4.29 13.98 -15.66
C ASP A 14 -3.98 15.38 -16.20
N SER A 15 -3.50 15.49 -17.44
CA SER A 15 -3.08 16.76 -18.07
C SER A 15 -4.17 17.47 -18.89
N ILE A 16 -5.43 17.00 -18.83
CA ILE A 16 -6.50 17.48 -19.75
C ILE A 16 -6.95 18.93 -19.45
N ASN A 17 -6.60 19.52 -18.31
CA ASN A 17 -6.92 20.92 -18.01
C ASN A 17 -5.73 21.69 -17.41
N ILE A 18 -4.74 22.06 -18.22
CA ILE A 18 -3.86 23.19 -17.87
C ILE A 18 -3.60 24.01 -19.13
N GLN A 19 -4.04 25.26 -19.05
CA GLN A 19 -3.96 26.29 -20.08
C GLN A 19 -2.54 26.88 -20.24
N ASP A 20 -1.50 26.15 -19.79
CA ASP A 20 -0.11 26.60 -19.81
C ASP A 20 0.81 25.48 -20.33
N ASP A 21 1.32 25.67 -21.53
CA ASP A 21 2.17 24.77 -22.33
C ASP A 21 3.62 24.66 -21.78
N HIS A 22 3.86 25.03 -20.52
CA HIS A 22 5.22 25.24 -20.00
C HIS A 22 5.65 24.41 -18.80
N ASN A 23 4.82 23.57 -18.19
CA ASN A 23 5.33 22.71 -17.12
C ASN A 23 4.55 21.40 -16.98
N MET A 24 4.75 20.51 -17.95
CA MET A 24 4.34 19.11 -17.85
C MET A 24 5.61 18.26 -17.76
N SER A 25 5.63 17.22 -16.93
CA SER A 25 6.75 16.27 -16.90
C SER A 25 6.83 15.51 -18.24
N LEU A 26 7.57 16.08 -19.20
CA LEU A 26 7.59 15.63 -20.59
C LEU A 26 8.79 14.72 -20.84
N LYS A 27 8.53 13.43 -21.11
CA LYS A 27 9.54 12.55 -21.68
C LYS A 27 9.52 12.68 -23.20
N LEU A 28 10.43 13.50 -23.74
CA LEU A 28 10.67 13.63 -25.19
C LEU A 28 11.69 12.58 -25.63
N VAL A 29 11.32 11.74 -26.59
CA VAL A 29 12.20 10.71 -27.16
C VAL A 29 12.21 10.83 -28.68
N SER A 30 13.39 11.03 -29.28
CA SER A 30 13.53 11.03 -30.73
C SER A 30 13.68 9.61 -31.28
N VAL A 31 12.84 9.25 -32.26
CA VAL A 31 12.84 7.94 -32.92
C VAL A 31 12.66 8.12 -34.42
N ASN A 32 13.39 7.34 -35.22
CA ASN A 32 13.23 7.34 -36.68
C ASN A 32 12.03 6.48 -37.07
N LEU A 33 10.99 7.11 -37.62
CA LEU A 33 9.77 6.46 -38.07
C LEU A 33 9.52 6.77 -39.56
N ASN A 34 8.72 5.94 -40.21
CA ASN A 34 8.31 6.14 -41.60
C ASN A 34 6.85 6.59 -41.60
N LEU A 35 6.57 7.76 -42.16
CA LEU A 35 5.23 8.36 -42.17
C LEU A 35 4.18 7.48 -42.86
N LYS A 36 4.61 6.70 -43.86
CA LYS A 36 3.72 5.81 -44.62
C LYS A 36 3.49 4.46 -43.95
N ASP A 37 4.14 4.17 -42.83
CA ASP A 37 3.85 2.95 -42.07
C ASP A 37 2.51 3.10 -41.33
N LYS A 38 1.73 2.01 -41.31
CA LYS A 38 0.55 1.87 -40.46
C LYS A 38 0.93 1.91 -38.98
N LEU A 39 0.03 2.37 -38.11
CA LEU A 39 0.30 2.48 -36.68
C LEU A 39 0.66 1.14 -36.03
N SER A 40 0.09 0.03 -36.49
CA SER A 40 0.46 -1.31 -36.01
C SER A 40 1.95 -1.64 -36.21
N LYS A 41 2.49 -1.33 -37.39
CA LYS A 41 3.91 -1.49 -37.71
C LYS A 41 4.79 -0.48 -36.97
N VAL A 42 4.27 0.73 -36.72
CA VAL A 42 4.96 1.72 -35.88
C VAL A 42 5.06 1.21 -34.44
N ARG A 43 3.99 0.64 -33.89
CA ARG A 43 3.96 0.05 -32.55
C ARG A 43 5.03 -1.02 -32.39
N GLU A 44 5.13 -1.98 -33.31
CA GLU A 44 6.19 -3.01 -33.29
C GLU A 44 7.60 -2.39 -33.16
N LYS A 45 7.87 -1.31 -33.90
CA LYS A 45 9.15 -0.59 -33.80
C LYS A 45 9.35 0.09 -32.44
N LEU A 46 8.28 0.68 -31.88
CA LEU A 46 8.31 1.37 -30.60
C LEU A 46 8.39 0.41 -29.40
N GLU A 47 7.86 -0.81 -29.53
CA GLU A 47 8.03 -1.90 -28.56
C GLU A 47 9.50 -2.31 -28.43
N GLN A 48 10.20 -2.46 -29.56
CA GLN A 48 11.62 -2.80 -29.60
C GLN A 48 12.55 -1.63 -29.22
N ASN A 49 12.01 -0.40 -29.14
CA ASN A 49 12.81 0.77 -28.81
C ASN A 49 13.11 0.81 -27.29
N SER A 50 14.39 0.77 -26.94
CA SER A 50 14.84 0.72 -25.53
C SER A 50 14.46 1.94 -24.69
N LYS A 51 14.19 3.10 -25.31
CA LYS A 51 13.82 4.36 -24.62
C LYS A 51 12.32 4.51 -24.45
N VAL A 52 11.54 4.14 -25.48
CA VAL A 52 10.07 4.23 -25.48
C VAL A 52 9.47 3.02 -24.76
N ARG A 53 9.92 1.80 -25.11
CA ARG A 53 9.41 0.51 -24.63
C ARG A 53 7.89 0.50 -24.65
N MET A 54 7.33 0.74 -25.84
CA MET A 54 5.88 0.77 -26.00
C MET A 54 5.29 -0.57 -25.52
N ASN A 55 4.11 -0.51 -24.91
CA ASN A 55 3.40 -1.67 -24.42
C ASN A 55 1.89 -1.37 -24.48
N ASP A 56 1.08 -2.25 -23.90
CA ASP A 56 -0.36 -2.09 -23.89
C ASP A 56 -0.89 -0.92 -23.07
N THR A 57 -0.06 -0.30 -22.23
CA THR A 57 -0.46 0.88 -21.44
C THR A 57 -0.31 2.19 -22.20
N LEU A 58 0.14 2.14 -23.46
CA LEU A 58 0.33 3.29 -24.32
C LEU A 58 -0.53 3.14 -25.57
N SER A 59 -1.37 4.15 -25.81
CA SER A 59 -2.20 4.28 -27.01
C SER A 59 -1.71 5.44 -27.85
N PHE A 60 -1.83 5.35 -29.17
CA PHE A 60 -1.62 6.52 -30.02
C PHE A 60 -2.71 7.55 -29.75
N ALA A 61 -2.36 8.83 -29.84
CA ALA A 61 -3.31 9.91 -29.69
C ALA A 61 -3.22 10.87 -30.87
N ASN A 62 -4.39 11.26 -31.38
CA ASN A 62 -4.51 12.28 -32.39
C ASN A 62 -4.73 13.65 -31.73
N LYS A 63 -4.02 14.66 -32.21
CA LYS A 63 -4.17 16.05 -31.74
C LYS A 63 -5.29 16.75 -32.50
N ILE A 64 -6.35 17.09 -31.80
CA ILE A 64 -7.48 17.85 -32.34
C ILE A 64 -7.24 19.33 -32.01
N ASN A 65 -7.06 20.13 -33.06
CA ASN A 65 -6.98 21.59 -32.95
C ASN A 65 -8.40 22.18 -32.99
N ASN A 66 -8.89 22.68 -31.86
CA ASN A 66 -10.14 23.42 -31.82
C ASN A 66 -9.87 24.90 -32.13
N ASN A 67 -10.42 25.40 -33.24
CA ASN A 67 -10.14 26.76 -33.72
C ASN A 67 -10.81 27.87 -32.88
N ASN A 68 -11.72 27.54 -31.94
CA ASN A 68 -12.55 28.52 -31.24
C ASN A 68 -12.15 28.79 -29.77
N THR A 69 -11.31 27.95 -29.19
CA THR A 69 -10.75 28.11 -27.83
C THR A 69 -9.33 27.57 -27.91
N GLY A 70 -8.32 28.37 -27.55
CA GLY A 70 -6.89 28.07 -27.77
C GLY A 70 -6.30 26.84 -27.04
N GLY A 71 -7.10 25.81 -26.76
CA GLY A 71 -6.65 24.51 -26.27
C GLY A 71 -6.65 23.45 -27.38
N SER A 72 -5.53 22.75 -27.54
CA SER A 72 -5.46 21.49 -28.31
C SER A 72 -5.91 20.33 -27.42
N SER A 73 -6.86 19.52 -27.88
CA SER A 73 -7.28 18.29 -27.19
C SER A 73 -6.65 17.07 -27.84
N LEU A 74 -6.47 15.98 -27.08
CA LEU A 74 -5.91 14.73 -27.59
C LEU A 74 -6.98 13.64 -27.53
N ALA A 75 -7.30 13.05 -28.67
CA ALA A 75 -8.20 11.91 -28.78
C ALA A 75 -7.40 10.62 -28.90
N GLU A 76 -7.77 9.61 -28.12
CA GLU A 76 -7.16 8.30 -28.19
C GLU A 76 -7.57 7.54 -29.44
N ILE A 77 -6.63 6.79 -30.00
CA ILE A 77 -6.86 5.90 -31.14
C ILE A 77 -7.02 4.47 -30.61
N ALA A 78 -8.16 3.85 -30.91
CA ALA A 78 -8.45 2.48 -30.53
C ALA A 78 -7.48 1.49 -31.21
N ARG A 79 -7.16 0.39 -30.53
CA ARG A 79 -6.14 -0.59 -30.99
C ARG A 79 -6.52 -1.24 -32.31
N GLU A 80 -7.80 -1.53 -32.50
CA GLU A 80 -8.40 -2.10 -33.71
C GLU A 80 -8.28 -1.20 -34.95
N ASP A 81 -8.05 0.10 -34.76
CA ASP A 81 -7.90 1.05 -35.86
C ASP A 81 -6.44 1.29 -36.25
N GLU A 82 -5.47 0.77 -35.48
CA GLU A 82 -4.04 0.90 -35.77
C GLU A 82 -3.62 0.25 -37.11
N GLU A 83 -4.39 -0.72 -37.60
CA GLU A 83 -4.16 -1.36 -38.91
C GLU A 83 -4.69 -0.54 -40.10
N LYS A 84 -5.52 0.47 -39.84
CA LYS A 84 -6.18 1.30 -40.86
C LYS A 84 -5.52 2.67 -40.99
N ILE A 85 -5.03 3.22 -39.87
CA ILE A 85 -4.47 4.57 -39.78
C ILE A 85 -2.98 4.54 -40.11
N ILE A 86 -2.51 5.52 -40.89
CA ILE A 86 -1.08 5.73 -41.14
C ILE A 86 -0.50 6.79 -40.22
N LEU A 87 0.80 6.71 -39.96
CA LEU A 87 1.47 7.64 -39.04
C LEU A 87 1.36 9.10 -39.48
N GLU A 88 1.39 9.34 -40.79
CA GLU A 88 1.23 10.66 -41.41
C GLU A 88 -0.07 11.37 -40.96
N ASP A 89 -1.15 10.62 -40.72
CA ASP A 89 -2.47 11.18 -40.39
C ASP A 89 -2.55 11.77 -38.96
N ILE A 90 -1.61 11.41 -38.09
CA ILE A 90 -1.69 11.72 -36.65
C ILE A 90 -0.49 12.52 -36.12
N ILE A 91 0.56 12.67 -36.93
CA ILE A 91 1.73 13.46 -36.55
C ILE A 91 1.38 14.95 -36.63
N ASP A 92 1.80 15.70 -35.61
CA ASP A 92 1.78 17.16 -35.68
C ASP A 92 2.88 17.63 -36.64
N GLU A 93 2.50 17.88 -37.89
CA GLU A 93 3.39 18.30 -38.98
C GLU A 93 4.26 19.50 -38.62
N LYS A 94 3.77 20.41 -37.78
CA LYS A 94 4.53 21.62 -37.40
C LYS A 94 5.79 21.29 -36.61
N ASN A 95 5.73 20.23 -35.79
CA ASN A 95 6.78 19.88 -34.84
C ASN A 95 7.33 18.47 -35.03
N ASN A 96 6.81 17.70 -35.98
CA ASN A 96 7.06 16.26 -36.16
C ASN A 96 6.89 15.47 -34.85
N VAL A 97 5.82 15.79 -34.10
CA VAL A 97 5.54 15.18 -32.80
C VAL A 97 4.48 14.10 -32.94
N LEU A 98 4.79 12.92 -32.39
CA LEU A 98 3.86 11.83 -32.20
C LEU A 98 3.42 11.79 -30.73
N TYR A 99 2.12 11.82 -30.49
CA TYR A 99 1.55 11.79 -29.15
C TYR A 99 1.15 10.37 -28.76
N LEU A 100 1.58 9.94 -27.58
CA LEU A 100 1.14 8.71 -26.95
C LEU A 100 0.41 9.05 -25.65
N LYS A 101 -0.80 8.52 -25.49
CA LYS A 101 -1.57 8.60 -24.26
C LYS A 101 -1.24 7.39 -23.40
N SER A 102 -0.89 7.62 -22.15
CA SER A 102 -0.60 6.56 -21.18
C SER A 102 -1.81 6.37 -20.29
N GLU A 103 -2.43 5.19 -20.34
CA GLU A 103 -3.54 4.82 -19.47
C GLU A 103 -3.09 3.78 -18.43
N PRO A 104 -3.56 3.91 -17.17
CA PRO A 104 -3.27 2.90 -16.17
C PRO A 104 -3.97 1.57 -16.50
N ASP A 105 -3.20 0.49 -16.67
CA ASP A 105 -3.71 -0.88 -16.86
C ASP A 105 -3.66 -1.66 -15.53
N LEU A 106 -4.65 -2.53 -15.30
CA LEU A 106 -4.69 -3.47 -14.19
C LEU A 106 -3.41 -4.31 -14.11
N ARG A 107 -2.96 -4.78 -15.27
CA ARG A 107 -1.77 -5.65 -15.37
C ARG A 107 -0.54 -4.94 -14.81
N TYR A 108 -0.36 -3.66 -15.17
CA TYR A 108 0.72 -2.83 -14.66
C TYR A 108 0.68 -2.73 -13.13
N PHE A 109 -0.48 -2.39 -12.55
CA PHE A 109 -0.61 -2.28 -11.10
C PHE A 109 -0.46 -3.61 -10.39
N ASN A 110 -1.00 -4.69 -10.94
CA ASN A 110 -0.87 -6.01 -10.36
C ASN A 110 0.60 -6.46 -10.30
N ASP A 111 1.35 -6.25 -11.38
CA ASP A 111 2.78 -6.61 -11.44
C ASP A 111 3.61 -5.81 -10.43
N LYS A 112 3.36 -4.50 -10.36
CA LYS A 112 4.06 -3.57 -9.47
C LYS A 112 3.71 -3.79 -8.00
N LEU A 113 2.42 -3.89 -7.69
CA LEU A 113 1.89 -3.83 -6.32
C LEU A 113 1.61 -5.21 -5.73
N LYS A 114 1.65 -6.27 -6.55
CA LYS A 114 1.36 -7.66 -6.17
C LYS A 114 -0.04 -7.78 -5.58
N LEU A 115 -1.05 -7.39 -6.35
CA LEU A 115 -2.44 -7.33 -5.90
C LEU A 115 -3.06 -8.72 -5.72
N GLU A 116 -2.57 -9.72 -6.45
CA GLU A 116 -2.99 -11.13 -6.35
C GLU A 116 -2.33 -11.91 -5.18
N TYR A 117 -1.49 -11.24 -4.39
CA TYR A 117 -0.78 -11.83 -3.26
C TYR A 117 -1.44 -11.41 -1.96
N GLY A 118 -1.65 -12.37 -1.05
CA GLY A 118 -2.14 -12.08 0.29
C GLY A 118 -1.13 -11.25 1.09
N ARG A 119 -1.58 -10.83 2.28
CA ARG A 119 -0.85 -9.97 3.20
C ARG A 119 -0.73 -10.63 4.56
N SER A 120 0.44 -10.49 5.19
CA SER A 120 0.68 -10.90 6.58
C SER A 120 -0.03 -9.97 7.57
N VAL A 121 0.02 -10.29 8.87
CA VAL A 121 -0.42 -9.37 9.93
C VAL A 121 0.35 -8.04 9.95
N THR A 122 1.58 -8.01 9.43
CA THR A 122 2.41 -6.80 9.29
C THR A 122 2.18 -6.06 7.97
N LEU A 123 1.20 -6.50 7.16
CA LEU A 123 0.85 -6.00 5.83
C LEU A 123 1.89 -6.27 4.73
N GLU A 124 2.90 -7.08 5.04
CA GLU A 124 3.90 -7.53 4.06
C GLU A 124 3.26 -8.44 3.02
N LYS A 125 3.83 -8.41 1.80
CA LYS A 125 3.41 -9.28 0.70
C LYS A 125 3.75 -10.73 1.03
N ALA A 126 2.82 -11.63 0.76
CA ALA A 126 3.07 -13.06 0.83
C ALA A 126 4.13 -13.51 -0.18
N ASN A 127 4.76 -14.66 0.08
CA ASN A 127 5.81 -15.21 -0.77
C ASN A 127 5.26 -15.78 -2.09
N LYS A 128 4.03 -16.29 -2.06
CA LYS A 128 3.36 -16.97 -3.18
C LYS A 128 2.03 -16.32 -3.52
N LYS A 129 1.66 -16.48 -4.79
CA LYS A 129 0.42 -15.95 -5.36
C LYS A 129 -0.76 -16.84 -4.92
N ALA A 130 -1.65 -16.27 -4.13
CA ALA A 130 -2.82 -16.98 -3.60
C ALA A 130 -4.06 -16.86 -4.49
N PHE A 131 -4.15 -15.80 -5.31
CA PHE A 131 -5.37 -15.48 -6.05
C PHE A 131 -5.11 -15.16 -7.52
N LYS A 132 -6.17 -15.18 -8.32
CA LYS A 132 -6.24 -14.56 -9.64
C LYS A 132 -7.33 -13.49 -9.62
N ILE A 133 -7.04 -12.31 -10.15
CA ILE A 133 -8.06 -11.28 -10.37
C ILE A 133 -8.81 -11.68 -11.65
N ILE A 134 -10.07 -12.10 -11.52
CA ILE A 134 -10.91 -12.48 -12.66
C ILE A 134 -11.63 -11.28 -13.26
N ASP A 135 -11.89 -10.26 -12.44
CA ASP A 135 -12.58 -9.03 -12.81
C ASP A 135 -12.21 -7.94 -11.80
N CYS A 136 -12.16 -6.70 -12.25
CA CYS A 136 -11.80 -5.54 -11.44
C CYS A 136 -12.61 -4.33 -11.87
N GLU A 137 -13.37 -3.74 -10.93
CA GLU A 137 -13.97 -2.43 -11.13
C GLU A 137 -12.90 -1.36 -10.89
N MET A 138 -12.68 -0.50 -11.88
CA MET A 138 -11.75 0.63 -11.79
C MET A 138 -12.51 1.94 -11.84
N SER A 139 -12.38 2.72 -10.77
CA SER A 139 -13.09 3.99 -10.64
C SER A 139 -12.09 5.12 -10.40
N LYS A 140 -11.95 6.01 -11.39
CA LYS A 140 -11.09 7.19 -11.28
C LYS A 140 -11.66 8.17 -10.26
N ILE A 141 -10.79 8.77 -9.46
CA ILE A 141 -11.14 9.81 -8.50
C ILE A 141 -10.66 11.15 -9.08
N ILE A 142 -11.58 12.09 -9.30
CA ILE A 142 -11.30 13.37 -9.96
C ILE A 142 -10.78 14.40 -8.94
N ASP A 143 -11.45 14.51 -7.79
CA ASP A 143 -11.04 15.37 -6.67
C ASP A 143 -10.77 14.50 -5.45
N GLY A 144 -9.53 14.04 -5.35
CA GLY A 144 -9.09 13.12 -4.31
C GLY A 144 -8.08 13.71 -3.34
N TYR A 145 -7.87 15.03 -3.38
CA TYR A 145 -6.93 15.69 -2.48
C TYR A 145 -7.57 15.85 -1.10
N GLU A 146 -6.90 15.35 -0.09
CA GLU A 146 -7.36 15.43 1.29
C GLU A 146 -6.18 15.77 2.19
N ASN A 147 -6.41 16.65 3.17
CA ASN A 147 -5.45 16.95 4.22
C ASN A 147 -6.16 16.79 5.56
N SER A 148 -5.64 15.90 6.41
CA SER A 148 -6.24 15.54 7.67
C SER A 148 -5.19 15.33 8.75
N THR A 149 -5.64 15.27 9.99
CA THR A 149 -4.80 14.92 11.14
C THR A 149 -5.37 13.66 11.76
N ILE A 150 -4.51 12.65 11.95
CA ILE A 150 -4.88 11.39 12.59
C ILE A 150 -4.01 11.13 13.81
N GLN A 151 -4.60 10.59 14.86
CA GLN A 151 -3.86 10.10 16.02
C GLN A 151 -3.70 8.59 15.89
N ILE A 152 -2.46 8.12 16.04
CA ILE A 152 -2.17 6.70 16.00
C ILE A 152 -1.35 6.31 17.23
N ASP A 153 -1.83 5.27 17.92
CA ASP A 153 -1.16 4.66 19.06
C ASP A 153 -0.10 3.65 18.57
N LEU A 154 0.92 4.13 17.88
CA LEU A 154 2.04 3.34 17.36
C LEU A 154 3.40 3.95 17.74
N GLU A 155 4.40 3.10 17.99
CA GLU A 155 5.78 3.56 18.10
C GLU A 155 6.31 4.04 16.74
N GLU A 156 6.98 5.20 16.71
CA GLU A 156 7.52 5.82 15.49
C GLU A 156 8.33 4.82 14.64
N ASP A 157 9.24 4.06 15.27
CA ASP A 157 10.06 3.05 14.59
C ASP A 157 9.23 1.92 13.95
N LYS A 158 8.12 1.51 14.57
CA LYS A 158 7.20 0.50 14.01
C LYS A 158 6.42 1.07 12.83
N THR A 159 6.05 2.36 12.86
CA THR A 159 5.36 3.04 11.75
C THR A 159 6.22 3.26 10.52
N ILE A 160 7.49 3.64 10.72
CA ILE A 160 8.40 3.91 9.62
C ILE A 160 8.81 2.60 8.94
N LYS A 161 8.98 1.51 9.72
CA LYS A 161 9.39 0.21 9.19
C LYS A 161 8.27 -0.55 8.50
N ASN A 162 7.03 -0.46 8.98
CA ASN A 162 5.92 -1.26 8.48
C ASN A 162 4.93 -0.44 7.63
N ASP A 163 4.03 -1.15 6.95
CA ASP A 163 3.00 -0.55 6.10
C ASP A 163 1.65 -0.39 6.84
N PHE A 164 1.65 -0.40 8.18
CA PHE A 164 0.45 -0.21 9.02
C PHE A 164 -0.33 1.08 8.75
N LEU A 165 0.35 2.09 8.22
CA LEU A 165 -0.28 3.34 7.81
C LEU A 165 -1.34 3.12 6.70
N LEU A 166 -1.23 2.06 5.88
CA LEU A 166 -2.21 1.73 4.83
C LEU A 166 -3.61 1.38 5.36
N ILE A 167 -3.77 1.15 6.67
CA ILE A 167 -5.04 0.75 7.29
C ILE A 167 -5.47 1.65 8.45
N ALA A 168 -4.68 2.69 8.76
CA ALA A 168 -4.81 3.47 10.00
C ALA A 168 -6.16 4.20 10.16
N ASP A 169 -6.86 4.47 9.05
CA ASP A 169 -8.06 5.31 8.99
C ASP A 169 -9.25 4.65 8.27
N VAL A 170 -9.16 3.36 7.94
CA VAL A 170 -10.11 2.72 7.01
C VAL A 170 -11.09 1.78 7.72
N ASP A 171 -10.60 0.81 8.52
CA ASP A 171 -11.45 -0.21 9.16
C ASP A 171 -10.70 -1.04 10.22
N ILE A 172 -10.15 -0.37 11.24
CA ILE A 172 -9.36 -1.01 12.31
C ILE A 172 -10.05 -2.27 12.89
N PRO A 173 -11.38 -2.29 13.14
CA PRO A 173 -12.05 -3.47 13.67
C PRO A 173 -11.94 -4.71 12.77
N ASN A 174 -12.13 -4.59 11.45
CA ASN A 174 -12.06 -5.76 10.58
C ASN A 174 -10.63 -6.28 10.40
N PHE A 175 -9.63 -5.39 10.37
CA PHE A 175 -8.23 -5.79 10.43
C PHE A 175 -7.87 -6.49 11.75
N SER A 176 -8.40 -6.01 12.88
CA SER A 176 -8.14 -6.62 14.19
C SER A 176 -8.65 -8.07 14.30
N LYS A 177 -9.80 -8.39 13.68
CA LYS A 177 -10.34 -9.75 13.60
C LYS A 177 -9.42 -10.71 12.83
N LEU A 178 -8.59 -10.16 11.95
CA LEU A 178 -7.62 -10.88 11.15
C LEU A 178 -6.24 -10.93 11.81
N GLY A 179 -6.12 -10.54 13.09
CA GLY A 179 -4.87 -10.58 13.84
C GLY A 179 -3.94 -9.41 13.57
N VAL A 180 -4.38 -8.40 12.79
CA VAL A 180 -3.60 -7.19 12.53
C VAL A 180 -3.77 -6.24 13.71
N SER A 181 -2.77 -6.15 14.58
CA SER A 181 -2.78 -5.22 15.71
C SER A 181 -2.01 -3.95 15.39
N ILE A 182 -2.72 -2.82 15.34
CA ILE A 182 -2.13 -1.48 15.28
C ILE A 182 -1.68 -1.03 16.68
N LYS A 183 -2.27 -1.57 17.75
CA LYS A 183 -1.88 -1.23 19.12
C LYS A 183 -0.59 -1.92 19.55
N ASN A 184 0.16 -1.25 20.41
CA ASN A 184 1.47 -1.70 20.88
C ASN A 184 1.41 -3.13 21.44
N SER A 185 2.15 -4.07 20.85
CA SER A 185 2.13 -5.49 21.23
C SER A 185 3.01 -5.84 22.43
N ASN A 186 3.67 -4.86 23.07
CA ASN A 186 4.52 -5.10 24.24
C ASN A 186 4.16 -4.15 25.39
N LEU A 187 3.11 -4.47 26.17
CA LEU A 187 3.02 -3.95 27.53
C LEU A 187 3.82 -4.85 28.48
N GLN A 188 5.15 -4.74 28.38
CA GLN A 188 6.01 -4.86 29.55
C GLN A 188 6.62 -3.48 29.82
N ASN A 189 6.03 -2.76 30.76
CA ASN A 189 6.66 -1.74 31.60
C ASN A 189 7.27 -0.46 30.98
N SER A 190 6.70 0.13 29.93
CA SER A 190 6.93 1.56 29.68
C SER A 190 5.63 2.36 29.83
N ASN A 191 5.50 3.10 30.93
CA ASN A 191 4.38 4.01 31.23
C ASN A 191 4.33 5.26 30.33
N VAL A 192 4.85 5.17 29.10
CA VAL A 192 4.87 6.27 28.15
C VAL A 192 4.02 5.84 26.96
N VAL A 193 2.72 6.07 27.08
CA VAL A 193 1.79 6.04 25.96
C VAL A 193 2.05 7.32 25.16
N THR A 194 2.93 7.28 24.17
CA THR A 194 3.08 8.38 23.22
C THR A 194 2.09 8.17 22.08
N ASN A 195 0.91 8.76 22.21
CA ASN A 195 0.01 8.92 21.06
C ASN A 195 0.68 9.91 20.10
N LEU A 196 1.02 9.45 18.90
CA LEU A 196 1.63 10.31 17.89
C LEU A 196 0.53 10.91 17.03
N THR A 197 0.54 12.23 16.92
CA THR A 197 -0.34 12.97 16.01
C THR A 197 0.38 13.12 14.67
N TYR A 198 -0.22 12.56 13.62
CA TYR A 198 0.27 12.62 12.25
C TYR A 198 -0.58 13.58 11.43
N ASN A 199 0.09 14.48 10.70
CA ASN A 199 -0.55 15.19 9.61
C ASN A 199 -0.45 14.33 8.35
N VAL A 200 -1.55 14.19 7.63
CA VAL A 200 -1.66 13.30 6.48
C VAL A 200 -2.14 14.10 5.30
N ILE A 201 -1.38 14.01 4.21
CA ILE A 201 -1.76 14.55 2.91
C ILE A 201 -1.98 13.36 1.99
N GLU A 202 -3.13 13.33 1.35
CA GLU A 202 -3.55 12.24 0.49
C GLU A 202 -3.97 12.79 -0.85
N TYR A 203 -3.65 12.03 -1.90
CA TYR A 203 -4.15 12.31 -3.22
C TYR A 203 -4.62 11.01 -3.85
N ASN A 204 -5.90 10.74 -3.64
CA ASN A 204 -6.60 9.55 -4.12
C ASN A 204 -6.82 9.68 -5.64
N LYS A 205 -6.34 8.72 -6.42
CA LYS A 205 -6.38 8.77 -7.89
C LYS A 205 -7.30 7.72 -8.50
N MET A 206 -7.35 6.53 -7.90
CA MET A 206 -8.11 5.41 -8.44
C MET A 206 -8.52 4.46 -7.32
N THR A 207 -9.73 3.94 -7.39
CA THR A 207 -10.18 2.80 -6.59
C THR A 207 -10.19 1.55 -7.47
N LEU A 208 -9.65 0.45 -6.95
CA LEU A 208 -9.72 -0.87 -7.56
C LEU A 208 -10.52 -1.80 -6.64
N LYS A 209 -11.63 -2.36 -7.14
CA LYS A 209 -12.40 -3.40 -6.43
C LYS A 209 -12.29 -4.72 -7.16
N PHE A 210 -11.85 -5.75 -6.45
CA PHE A 210 -11.48 -7.03 -7.06
C PHE A 210 -12.56 -8.09 -6.91
N LYS A 211 -12.75 -8.87 -7.96
CA LYS A 211 -13.29 -10.23 -7.87
C LYS A 211 -12.13 -11.21 -8.00
N LEU A 212 -11.98 -12.07 -7.01
CA LEU A 212 -10.81 -12.93 -6.82
C LEU A 212 -11.22 -14.40 -6.83
N GLU A 213 -10.41 -15.22 -7.49
CA GLU A 213 -10.49 -16.68 -7.38
C GLU A 213 -9.19 -17.24 -6.80
N PRO A 214 -9.25 -18.25 -5.91
CA PRO A 214 -8.05 -18.88 -5.37
C PRO A 214 -7.27 -19.62 -6.46
N THR A 215 -5.94 -19.62 -6.34
CA THR A 215 -5.08 -20.42 -7.23
C THR A 215 -5.21 -21.91 -6.90
N LYS A 216 -4.97 -22.77 -7.91
CA LYS A 216 -4.92 -24.22 -7.71
C LYS A 216 -3.87 -24.60 -6.66
N GLU A 217 -2.71 -23.94 -6.69
CA GLU A 217 -1.63 -24.16 -5.74
C GLU A 217 -2.07 -23.89 -4.29
N PHE A 218 -2.75 -22.77 -4.05
CA PHE A 218 -3.31 -22.46 -2.74
C PHE A 218 -4.36 -23.49 -2.28
N ILE A 219 -5.25 -23.91 -3.18
CA ILE A 219 -6.27 -24.93 -2.87
C ILE A 219 -5.62 -26.27 -2.50
N GLU A 220 -4.61 -26.73 -3.25
CA GLU A 220 -3.92 -27.98 -2.94
C GLU A 220 -3.16 -27.89 -1.62
N ALA A 221 -2.46 -26.78 -1.34
CA ALA A 221 -1.81 -26.57 -0.06
C ALA A 221 -2.81 -26.65 1.12
N ALA A 222 -4.01 -26.08 0.96
CA ALA A 222 -5.06 -26.20 1.97
C ALA A 222 -5.53 -27.65 2.18
N LYS A 223 -5.68 -28.44 1.11
CA LYS A 223 -6.03 -29.86 1.19
C LYS A 223 -4.95 -30.67 1.90
N ASP A 224 -3.68 -30.41 1.60
CA ASP A 224 -2.55 -31.11 2.22
C ASP A 224 -2.51 -30.90 3.73
N VAL A 225 -2.77 -29.67 4.18
CA VAL A 225 -2.85 -29.35 5.60
C VAL A 225 -4.04 -30.04 6.26
N ILE A 226 -5.22 -30.03 5.64
CA ILE A 226 -6.40 -30.76 6.13
C ILE A 226 -6.09 -32.26 6.29
N ASN A 227 -5.48 -32.88 5.27
CA ASN A 227 -5.13 -34.29 5.27
C ASN A 227 -4.10 -34.64 6.37
N SER A 228 -3.21 -33.71 6.68
CA SER A 228 -2.21 -33.90 7.73
C SER A 228 -2.80 -33.94 9.15
N LYS A 229 -4.00 -33.37 9.34
CA LYS A 229 -4.64 -33.16 10.66
C LYS A 229 -3.78 -32.41 11.67
N ASP A 230 -2.73 -31.72 11.22
CA ASP A 230 -1.85 -30.90 12.05
C ASP A 230 -2.14 -29.42 11.81
N SER A 231 -2.85 -28.80 12.75
CA SER A 231 -3.24 -27.40 12.67
C SER A 231 -2.04 -26.45 12.64
N ARG A 232 -0.86 -26.87 13.11
CA ARG A 232 0.36 -26.04 13.08
C ARG A 232 0.82 -25.74 11.66
N LYS A 233 0.51 -26.62 10.70
CA LYS A 233 0.82 -26.41 9.28
C LYS A 233 -0.03 -25.35 8.61
N LEU A 234 -1.09 -24.85 9.26
CA LEU A 234 -1.81 -23.66 8.79
C LEU A 234 -0.90 -22.43 8.81
N GLN A 235 0.08 -22.38 9.70
CA GLN A 235 1.06 -21.30 9.72
C GLN A 235 1.92 -21.30 8.45
N ASP A 236 2.22 -22.47 7.89
CA ASP A 236 2.96 -22.59 6.65
C ASP A 236 2.16 -21.99 5.49
N ILE A 237 0.84 -22.23 5.44
CA ILE A 237 -0.05 -21.60 4.46
C ILE A 237 -0.06 -20.08 4.64
N ILE A 238 -0.16 -19.58 5.87
CA ILE A 238 -0.18 -18.13 6.14
C ILE A 238 1.14 -17.47 5.72
N ASN A 239 2.27 -18.12 5.97
CA ASN A 239 3.58 -17.61 5.57
C ASN A 239 3.75 -17.60 4.04
N ASP A 240 3.24 -18.63 3.36
CA ASP A 240 3.35 -18.75 1.91
C ASP A 240 2.37 -17.83 1.17
N PHE A 241 1.11 -17.81 1.57
CA PHE A 241 0.00 -17.20 0.81
C PHE A 241 -0.58 -15.95 1.47
N GLY A 242 -0.18 -15.65 2.71
CA GLY A 242 -0.67 -14.52 3.50
C GLY A 242 -1.80 -14.90 4.46
N GLN A 243 -2.23 -13.94 5.27
CA GLN A 243 -3.31 -14.10 6.23
C GLN A 243 -4.64 -13.60 5.68
N PHE A 244 -4.60 -12.49 4.95
CA PHE A 244 -5.77 -11.87 4.34
C PHE A 244 -5.44 -11.26 2.98
N ILE A 245 -6.46 -10.82 2.25
CA ILE A 245 -6.33 -10.02 1.04
C ILE A 245 -7.38 -8.89 1.07
N PRO A 246 -7.01 -7.64 0.74
CA PRO A 246 -8.00 -6.58 0.58
C PRO A 246 -8.83 -6.80 -0.68
N LYS A 247 -10.15 -6.60 -0.59
CA LYS A 247 -11.04 -6.64 -1.77
C LYS A 247 -11.11 -5.31 -2.50
N GLU A 248 -10.77 -4.23 -1.83
CA GLU A 248 -10.66 -2.91 -2.43
C GLU A 248 -9.34 -2.24 -2.02
N VAL A 249 -8.69 -1.58 -2.96
CA VAL A 249 -7.52 -0.74 -2.70
C VAL A 249 -7.70 0.63 -3.33
N ILE A 250 -7.16 1.64 -2.67
CA ILE A 250 -7.03 2.99 -3.24
C ILE A 250 -5.59 3.19 -3.65
N LEU A 251 -5.41 3.67 -4.88
CA LEU A 251 -4.14 4.04 -5.47
C LEU A 251 -3.97 5.55 -5.51
N GLY A 252 -2.74 6.02 -5.33
CA GLY A 252 -2.40 7.43 -5.43
C GLY A 252 -1.11 7.75 -4.71
N GLY A 253 -1.09 8.92 -4.06
CA GLY A 253 -0.05 9.35 -3.15
C GLY A 253 -0.58 9.58 -1.75
N ARG A 254 0.19 9.20 -0.73
CA ARG A 254 -0.10 9.50 0.66
C ARG A 254 1.17 9.82 1.44
N ALA A 255 1.17 10.92 2.17
CA ALA A 255 2.30 11.42 2.93
C ALA A 255 1.93 11.61 4.39
N TYR A 256 2.70 11.03 5.29
CA TYR A 256 2.53 11.15 6.74
C TYR A 256 3.66 11.96 7.33
N PHE A 257 3.32 12.93 8.16
CA PHE A 257 4.27 13.80 8.80
C PHE A 257 4.09 13.79 10.31
N ILE A 258 5.20 13.57 11.03
CA ILE A 258 5.23 13.74 12.48
C ILE A 258 5.56 15.20 12.78
N ALA A 259 4.63 15.90 13.44
CA ALA A 259 4.84 17.26 13.92
C ALA A 259 5.85 17.27 15.08
N ARG A 260 6.82 18.19 15.03
CA ARG A 260 7.85 18.35 16.07
C ARG A 260 7.28 18.81 17.42
N GLU A 261 6.11 19.46 17.41
CA GLU A 261 5.43 20.02 18.58
C GLU A 261 4.89 18.95 19.56
N ASN A 262 4.84 17.67 19.16
CA ASN A 262 4.42 16.57 20.03
C ASN A 262 5.41 16.25 21.18
N PHE A 263 6.54 16.97 21.30
CA PHE A 263 7.58 16.75 22.31
C PHE A 263 7.71 17.84 23.38
N GLU A 264 6.95 18.93 23.32
CA GLU A 264 6.84 19.89 24.43
C GLU A 264 5.75 19.44 25.42
N GLY A 265 6.04 18.36 26.15
CA GLY A 265 5.11 17.82 27.14
C GLY A 265 5.77 16.85 28.12
N ASN A 266 5.95 17.31 29.36
CA ASN A 266 6.38 16.60 30.56
C ASN A 266 7.89 16.33 30.74
N SER A 267 8.71 17.39 30.75
CA SER A 267 9.73 17.48 31.80
C SER A 267 9.06 18.06 33.06
N GLY A 268 8.26 17.23 33.73
CA GLY A 268 7.73 17.59 35.05
C GLY A 268 8.92 17.80 35.99
N GLU A 269 9.06 19.02 36.47
CA GLU A 269 9.89 19.34 37.64
C GLU A 269 9.42 18.49 38.82
N HIS A 270 10.04 17.32 39.01
CA HIS A 270 10.06 16.70 40.32
C HIS A 270 11.40 17.01 40.97
N SER A 271 11.45 18.20 41.57
CA SER A 271 12.38 18.49 42.65
C SER A 271 11.96 17.68 43.89
N THR A 272 12.39 16.43 43.99
CA THR A 272 12.39 15.72 45.27
C THR A 272 13.73 15.96 45.95
N ASN A 273 13.75 16.95 46.84
CA ASN A 273 14.77 17.11 47.86
C ASN A 273 14.72 15.90 48.81
N ILE A 274 15.70 15.00 48.75
CA ILE A 274 16.14 14.24 49.93
C ILE A 274 17.68 14.18 49.92
N SER A 275 18.21 14.48 51.10
CA SER A 275 19.58 14.76 51.50
C SER A 275 20.60 13.63 51.33
N GLY A 276 21.83 14.03 50.96
CA GLY A 276 23.09 13.47 51.49
C GLY A 276 23.65 12.24 50.77
N GLN A 277 24.64 12.42 49.89
CA GLN A 277 26.07 12.37 50.23
C GLN A 277 26.91 12.45 48.93
N ALA A 278 27.88 13.35 48.93
CA ALA A 278 28.66 13.72 47.76
C ALA A 278 29.55 12.58 47.25
N SER A 279 29.52 12.34 45.93
CA SER A 279 30.70 11.90 45.20
C SER A 279 30.81 12.72 43.92
N ASN A 280 31.88 13.53 43.88
CA ASN A 280 32.22 14.45 42.82
C ASN A 280 32.59 13.67 41.55
N ILE A 281 31.68 13.61 40.58
CA ILE A 281 32.07 13.39 39.18
C ILE A 281 31.47 14.53 38.39
N LYS A 282 32.31 15.54 38.13
CA LYS A 282 32.06 16.62 37.19
C LYS A 282 32.07 16.02 35.78
N VAL A 283 30.98 15.36 35.38
CA VAL A 283 30.70 15.10 33.97
C VAL A 283 29.93 16.31 33.47
N GLU A 284 30.65 17.26 32.89
CA GLU A 284 30.06 18.16 31.89
C GLU A 284 29.48 17.28 30.78
N LYS A 285 28.22 16.85 30.92
CA LYS A 285 27.40 16.51 29.76
C LYS A 285 27.12 17.83 29.05
N LYS A 286 28.11 18.26 28.26
CA LYS A 286 27.84 19.04 27.05
C LYS A 286 26.94 18.16 26.20
N SER A 287 25.63 18.25 26.41
CA SER A 287 24.71 17.98 25.32
C SER A 287 25.12 18.98 24.25
N SER A 288 25.71 18.47 23.18
CA SER A 288 25.95 19.25 21.99
C SER A 288 24.58 19.71 21.52
N LYS A 289 24.22 20.94 21.91
CA LYS A 289 23.34 21.81 21.13
C LYS A 289 23.99 21.89 19.75
N SER A 290 23.67 20.94 18.88
CA SER A 290 23.78 21.17 17.45
C SER A 290 22.61 22.06 17.06
N LEU A 291 22.74 23.34 17.43
CA LEU A 291 22.06 24.44 16.76
C LEU A 291 22.64 24.54 15.35
N ASN A 292 22.35 23.55 14.51
CA ASN A 292 22.52 23.72 13.07
C ASN A 292 21.33 24.52 12.56
N LYS A 293 21.53 25.82 12.62
CA LYS A 293 20.72 26.87 12.02
C LYS A 293 20.88 26.81 10.50
N LYS A 294 20.28 25.81 9.84
CA LYS A 294 20.11 25.75 8.39
C LYS A 294 18.76 25.08 8.08
N ASN A 295 17.79 25.88 7.64
CA ASN A 295 16.45 25.54 7.12
C ASN A 295 15.80 24.31 7.77
N SER A 296 15.18 24.54 8.94
CA SER A 296 14.44 23.54 9.70
C SER A 296 13.31 22.95 8.85
N SER A 297 13.41 21.66 8.50
CA SER A 297 12.27 20.90 8.00
C SER A 297 11.13 21.02 9.01
N LYS A 298 9.95 21.42 8.54
CA LYS A 298 8.70 21.59 9.33
C LYS A 298 8.31 20.33 10.12
N TYR A 299 8.88 19.18 9.75
CA TYR A 299 8.58 17.86 10.28
C TYR A 299 9.82 17.18 10.84
N GLN A 300 9.63 16.34 11.86
CA GLN A 300 10.68 15.54 12.47
C GLN A 300 11.06 14.33 11.61
N SER A 301 10.05 13.68 11.03
CA SER A 301 10.16 12.54 10.14
C SER A 301 8.91 12.48 9.26
N PHE A 302 9.00 11.76 8.14
CA PHE A 302 7.85 11.50 7.27
C PHE A 302 7.94 10.14 6.59
N LYS A 303 6.79 9.58 6.20
CA LYS A 303 6.68 8.39 5.35
C LYS A 303 5.81 8.70 4.14
N LEU A 304 6.28 8.32 2.95
CA LEU A 304 5.58 8.49 1.69
C LEU A 304 5.16 7.15 1.11
N PHE A 305 3.93 7.10 0.60
CA PHE A 305 3.44 6.06 -0.28
C PHE A 305 3.13 6.71 -1.62
N GLY A 306 3.83 6.30 -2.67
CA GLY A 306 3.68 6.90 -3.99
C GLY A 306 4.23 8.32 -4.10
N GLY A 307 4.22 8.82 -5.33
CA GLY A 307 4.93 10.03 -5.75
C GLY A 307 6.40 9.73 -6.06
N LYS A 308 7.07 10.70 -6.66
CA LYS A 308 8.51 10.63 -6.93
C LYS A 308 9.28 10.70 -5.61
N GLU A 309 10.29 9.85 -5.45
CA GLU A 309 11.12 9.80 -4.26
C GLU A 309 11.83 11.15 -4.04
N VAL A 310 11.73 11.67 -2.83
CA VAL A 310 12.34 12.94 -2.40
C VAL A 310 13.28 12.67 -1.24
N CYS A 311 14.43 13.35 -1.22
CA CYS A 311 15.35 13.29 -0.09
C CYS A 311 14.66 13.77 1.19
N SER A 312 14.93 13.10 2.30
CA SER A 312 14.26 13.22 3.62
C SER A 312 14.19 14.64 4.23
N ASN A 313 14.90 15.60 3.66
CA ASN A 313 15.02 16.95 4.23
C ASN A 313 14.26 18.03 3.42
N ASN A 314 13.80 17.71 2.19
CA ASN A 314 13.20 18.69 1.26
C ASN A 314 11.93 18.14 0.62
N PHE A 315 10.90 17.82 1.43
CA PHE A 315 9.59 17.49 0.87
C PHE A 315 8.94 18.77 0.31
N ASN A 316 8.72 18.81 -1.01
CA ASN A 316 7.93 19.82 -1.70
C ASN A 316 6.59 19.20 -2.11
N GLU A 317 5.52 19.63 -1.47
CA GLU A 317 4.17 19.13 -1.72
C GLU A 317 3.73 19.32 -3.18
N SER A 318 4.03 20.48 -3.78
CA SER A 318 3.64 20.78 -5.15
C SER A 318 4.34 19.88 -6.17
N GLU A 319 5.65 19.65 -6.01
CA GLU A 319 6.40 18.70 -6.85
C GLU A 319 5.93 17.26 -6.65
N TRP A 320 5.60 16.89 -5.41
CA TRP A 320 5.06 15.57 -5.09
C TRP A 320 3.69 15.34 -5.74
N ILE A 321 2.76 16.30 -5.62
CA ILE A 321 1.44 16.26 -6.28
C ILE A 321 1.62 16.20 -7.80
N GLU A 322 2.50 17.00 -8.38
CA GLU A 322 2.76 17.00 -9.82
C GLU A 322 3.26 15.63 -10.29
N SER A 323 4.13 14.97 -9.51
CA SER A 323 4.61 13.63 -9.83
C SER A 323 3.49 12.58 -9.87
N LEU A 324 2.42 12.78 -9.11
CA LEU A 324 1.26 11.90 -9.10
C LEU A 324 0.36 12.08 -10.34
N ASN A 325 0.69 12.96 -11.28
CA ASN A 325 0.04 12.97 -12.58
C ASN A 325 0.47 11.78 -13.45
N ASP A 326 1.63 11.16 -13.18
CA ASP A 326 2.06 9.91 -13.82
C ASP A 326 1.74 8.72 -12.90
N TYR A 327 0.87 7.83 -13.38
CA TYR A 327 0.43 6.64 -12.64
C TYR A 327 1.57 5.69 -12.27
N LYS A 328 2.73 5.81 -12.93
CA LYS A 328 3.93 5.06 -12.56
C LYS A 328 4.45 5.40 -11.18
N TYR A 329 4.10 6.57 -10.65
CA TYR A 329 4.42 6.96 -9.28
C TYR A 329 3.33 6.60 -8.28
N TRP A 330 2.19 6.05 -8.71
CA TRP A 330 1.12 5.66 -7.77
C TRP A 330 1.51 4.42 -6.97
N SER A 331 1.13 4.40 -5.70
CA SER A 331 1.23 3.23 -4.82
C SER A 331 -0.14 2.87 -4.27
N CYS A 332 -0.29 1.69 -3.67
CA CYS A 332 -1.37 1.45 -2.71
C CYS A 332 -1.20 2.42 -1.55
N ILE A 333 -2.27 3.14 -1.21
CA ILE A 333 -2.30 4.10 -0.11
C ILE A 333 -3.33 3.75 0.96
N LYS A 334 -4.35 2.95 0.60
CA LYS A 334 -5.35 2.40 1.51
C LYS A 334 -5.75 0.99 1.13
N PHE A 335 -5.91 0.13 2.13
CA PHE A 335 -6.54 -1.19 1.99
C PHE A 335 -7.90 -1.18 2.65
N LYS A 336 -8.92 -1.64 1.92
CA LYS A 336 -10.29 -1.76 2.41
C LYS A 336 -10.79 -3.20 2.32
N GLU A 337 -11.83 -3.49 3.10
CA GLU A 337 -12.53 -4.77 3.10
C GLU A 337 -11.57 -5.98 3.16
N PRO A 338 -10.74 -6.07 4.22
CA PRO A 338 -9.81 -7.18 4.33
C PRO A 338 -10.58 -8.48 4.59
N VAL A 339 -10.21 -9.53 3.87
CA VAL A 339 -10.86 -10.84 3.97
C VAL A 339 -9.80 -11.92 4.17
N SER A 340 -10.02 -12.80 5.17
CA SER A 340 -9.14 -13.95 5.39
C SER A 340 -9.05 -14.79 4.12
N ILE A 341 -7.84 -15.22 3.76
CA ILE A 341 -7.62 -15.99 2.53
C ILE A 341 -8.41 -17.30 2.50
N PHE A 342 -8.70 -17.88 3.66
CA PHE A 342 -9.48 -19.12 3.79
C PHE A 342 -10.96 -18.95 3.44
N GLN A 343 -11.50 -17.73 3.42
CA GLN A 343 -12.90 -17.50 3.03
C GLN A 343 -13.16 -17.79 1.55
N PHE A 344 -12.12 -17.73 0.72
CA PHE A 344 -12.18 -17.99 -0.72
C PHE A 344 -12.08 -19.48 -1.07
N LEU A 345 -11.81 -20.35 -0.09
CA LEU A 345 -11.82 -21.79 -0.33
C LEU A 345 -13.25 -22.29 -0.60
N PRO A 346 -13.40 -23.36 -1.40
CA PRO A 346 -14.66 -24.08 -1.53
C PRO A 346 -15.27 -24.41 -0.17
N GLU A 347 -16.60 -24.41 -0.08
CA GLU A 347 -17.33 -24.50 1.19
C GLU A 347 -16.90 -25.72 2.04
N ASP A 348 -16.71 -26.87 1.41
CA ASP A 348 -16.31 -28.11 2.09
C ASP A 348 -14.90 -28.04 2.66
N LEU A 349 -13.97 -27.40 1.95
CA LEU A 349 -12.60 -27.19 2.45
C LEU A 349 -12.60 -26.16 3.58
N ARG A 350 -13.38 -25.08 3.43
CA ARG A 350 -13.51 -24.06 4.48
C ARG A 350 -14.05 -24.65 5.78
N LYS A 351 -15.07 -25.51 5.73
CA LYS A 351 -15.59 -26.25 6.89
C LYS A 351 -14.51 -27.10 7.56
N GLN A 352 -13.71 -27.81 6.77
CA GLN A 352 -12.63 -28.65 7.29
C GLN A 352 -11.50 -27.83 7.92
N ILE A 353 -11.12 -26.69 7.32
CA ILE A 353 -10.16 -25.75 7.92
C ILE A 353 -10.68 -25.23 9.27
N LEU A 354 -11.95 -24.86 9.37
CA LEU A 354 -12.55 -24.40 10.63
C LEU A 354 -12.52 -25.49 11.71
N ILE A 355 -12.80 -26.75 11.35
CA ILE A 355 -12.68 -27.90 12.26
C ILE A 355 -11.24 -28.06 12.74
N LEU A 356 -10.26 -27.87 11.85
CA LEU A 356 -8.84 -28.02 12.15
C LEU A 356 -8.30 -26.93 13.08
N ILE A 357 -8.75 -25.68 12.91
CA ILE A 357 -8.39 -24.55 13.78
C ILE A 357 -8.94 -24.77 15.20
N GLY A 358 -10.10 -25.40 15.31
CA GLY A 358 -10.74 -25.74 16.57
C GLY A 358 -11.89 -24.80 16.93
N LYS A 359 -12.35 -24.91 18.18
CA LYS A 359 -13.52 -24.15 18.67
C LYS A 359 -13.09 -22.88 19.37
N LYS A 360 -13.88 -21.82 19.18
CA LYS A 360 -13.74 -20.58 19.96
C LYS A 360 -14.04 -20.87 21.43
N ILE A 361 -13.11 -20.51 22.31
CA ILE A 361 -13.34 -20.53 23.75
C ILE A 361 -14.21 -19.31 24.09
N LEU A 362 -15.42 -19.55 24.59
CA LEU A 362 -16.37 -18.49 24.90
C LEU A 362 -16.21 -17.95 26.32
N TYR A 363 -15.78 -18.81 27.23
CA TYR A 363 -15.65 -18.50 28.64
C TYR A 363 -14.49 -19.29 29.23
N THR A 364 -13.70 -18.62 30.07
CA THR A 364 -12.65 -19.22 30.88
C THR A 364 -12.86 -18.74 32.31
N ASN A 365 -13.00 -19.67 33.25
CA ASN A 365 -12.98 -19.36 34.68
C ASN A 365 -11.63 -19.77 35.27
N ILE A 366 -11.21 -19.07 36.32
CA ILE A 366 -10.09 -19.47 37.16
C ILE A 366 -10.68 -19.80 38.53
N GLU A 367 -10.50 -21.03 38.98
CA GLU A 367 -10.91 -21.46 40.32
C GLU A 367 -9.66 -21.58 41.20
N ASP A 368 -9.62 -20.78 42.26
CA ASP A 368 -8.57 -20.86 43.25
C ASP A 368 -8.78 -22.11 44.12
N TYR A 369 -7.81 -23.01 44.11
CA TYR A 369 -7.83 -24.22 44.93
C TYR A 369 -6.73 -24.18 45.98
N THR A 370 -7.11 -24.20 47.25
CA THR A 370 -6.16 -24.29 48.34
C THR A 370 -5.69 -25.74 48.49
N TYR A 371 -4.47 -26.02 48.05
CA TYR A 371 -3.87 -27.35 48.12
C TYR A 371 -3.21 -27.58 49.48
N TYR A 372 -3.79 -28.47 50.29
CA TYR A 372 -3.24 -28.86 51.59
C TYR A 372 -2.50 -30.19 51.48
N LEU A 373 -1.17 -30.16 51.63
CA LEU A 373 -0.35 -31.36 51.79
C LEU A 373 -0.59 -31.95 53.18
N SER A 374 -1.19 -33.13 53.22
CA SER A 374 -1.44 -33.85 54.47
C SER A 374 -0.14 -34.37 55.09
N GLU A 375 0.80 -34.85 54.27
CA GLU A 375 2.11 -35.37 54.69
C GLU A 375 3.19 -35.14 53.60
N PRO A 376 4.48 -35.00 53.97
CA PRO A 376 5.58 -34.88 53.01
C PRO A 376 5.65 -36.12 52.09
N GLY A 377 5.56 -35.90 50.77
CA GLY A 377 5.69 -36.97 49.77
C GLY A 377 4.39 -37.59 49.25
N MET A 378 3.23 -37.23 49.81
CA MET A 378 1.93 -37.69 49.32
C MET A 378 1.34 -36.70 48.29
N HIS A 379 0.83 -37.24 47.17
CA HIS A 379 0.19 -36.48 46.10
C HIS A 379 -1.32 -36.67 46.14
N GLN A 380 -2.08 -35.58 46.19
CA GLN A 380 -3.53 -35.63 46.03
C GLN A 380 -3.88 -35.54 44.54
N VAL A 381 -4.67 -36.51 44.05
CA VAL A 381 -5.20 -36.47 42.69
C VAL A 381 -6.40 -35.52 42.64
N LEU A 382 -6.19 -34.34 42.08
CA LEU A 382 -7.25 -33.37 41.82
C LEU A 382 -8.05 -33.77 40.58
N LYS A 383 -9.34 -34.06 40.77
CA LYS A 383 -10.26 -34.36 39.67
C LYS A 383 -10.99 -33.09 39.26
N LEU A 384 -10.52 -32.46 38.18
CA LEU A 384 -11.17 -31.30 37.58
C LEU A 384 -12.56 -31.70 37.05
N ARG A 385 -13.63 -31.07 37.55
CA ARG A 385 -14.97 -31.16 36.94
C ARG A 385 -15.07 -30.11 35.85
N VAL A 386 -14.92 -30.52 34.60
CA VAL A 386 -15.14 -29.62 33.46
C VAL A 386 -16.62 -29.68 33.07
N GLU A 387 -17.40 -28.66 33.43
CA GLU A 387 -18.73 -28.45 32.85
C GLU A 387 -18.58 -27.77 31.48
N CYS A 388 -18.47 -28.56 30.41
CA CYS A 388 -18.46 -28.02 29.05
C CYS A 388 -19.85 -27.50 28.67
N ILE A 389 -20.09 -26.20 28.78
CA ILE A 389 -21.25 -25.54 28.17
C ILE A 389 -20.95 -25.31 26.70
N TYR A 390 -21.55 -26.13 25.83
CA TYR A 390 -21.46 -25.96 24.39
C TYR A 390 -22.45 -24.88 23.94
N ALA A 391 -21.95 -23.74 23.44
CA ALA A 391 -22.72 -22.90 22.54
C ALA A 391 -22.10 -23.00 21.14
N THR A 392 -22.87 -23.59 20.22
CA THR A 392 -22.56 -23.60 18.80
C THR A 392 -23.02 -22.26 18.22
N THR A 393 -22.08 -21.43 17.79
CA THR A 393 -22.39 -20.28 16.95
C THR A 393 -21.61 -20.45 15.66
N TYR A 394 -22.35 -20.61 14.56
CA TYR A 394 -21.78 -20.60 13.21
C TYR A 394 -21.35 -19.16 12.90
N ILE A 395 -20.10 -18.99 12.45
CA ILE A 395 -19.55 -17.71 11.96
C ILE A 395 -20.04 -17.46 10.54
#